data_AF-A0A1V2Q1Y9-F1
#
_entry.id   AF-A0A1V2Q1Y9-F1
#
_cell.length_a   1.000
_cell.length_b   1.000
_cell.length_c   1.000
_cell.angle_alpha   90.00
_cell.angle_beta   90.00
_cell.angle_gamma   90.00
#
_symmetry.space_group_name_H-M   'P 1'
#
loop_
_entity.id
_entity.type
_entity.pdbx_description
1 polymer ?
#
loop_
_entity_poly.entity_id
_entity_poly.type
_entity_poly.pdbx_seq_one_letter_code
_entity_poly.pdbx_strand_id
1 'polypeptide(L)'
;MGEHREVEPPSMTGPVIDEWLQSRFNEEQSHFLSGIHPLSAMAMSVDGSAFRESGATVPDLVIQRWLHMCDSNRRYADQSEHSLIGVVLRQKGSWEAVADVLNLPDERAAQEYYGDLVVRLKHWPPRGPSRL
;
A
#
# COMPACT_ATOMS: atom_id res chain seq x y z
N MET A 1 9.42 -38.23 -15.94
CA MET A 1 9.87 -36.85 -15.68
C MET A 1 8.66 -35.97 -15.87
N GLY A 2 7.95 -35.65 -14.79
CA GLY A 2 6.80 -34.75 -14.84
C GLY A 2 7.31 -33.35 -14.51
N GLU A 3 7.19 -32.44 -15.47
CA GLU A 3 7.43 -31.01 -15.25
C GLU A 3 6.43 -30.53 -14.19
N HIS A 4 6.93 -30.32 -12.97
CA HIS A 4 6.22 -29.52 -11.96
C HIS A 4 6.15 -28.10 -12.52
N ARG A 5 5.07 -27.76 -13.23
CA ARG A 5 4.67 -26.37 -13.37
C ARG A 5 4.28 -25.91 -11.97
N GLU A 6 5.15 -25.13 -11.33
CA GLU A 6 4.74 -24.27 -10.24
C GLU A 6 3.59 -23.43 -10.76
N VAL A 7 2.39 -23.75 -10.30
CA VAL A 7 1.22 -22.91 -10.52
C VAL A 7 1.47 -21.71 -9.62
N GLU A 8 2.00 -20.63 -10.19
CA GLU A 8 2.08 -19.35 -9.49
C GLU A 8 0.69 -19.07 -8.90
N PRO A 9 0.59 -18.79 -7.58
CA PRO A 9 -0.67 -18.44 -6.99
C PRO A 9 -1.24 -17.23 -7.75
N PRO A 10 -2.55 -17.18 -8.03
CA PRO A 10 -3.14 -16.06 -8.73
C PRO A 10 -2.79 -14.76 -7.99
N SER A 11 -2.15 -13.85 -8.70
CA SER A 11 -1.86 -12.48 -8.25
C SER A 11 -3.12 -11.86 -7.67
N MET A 12 -3.14 -11.63 -6.36
CA MET A 12 -4.27 -10.96 -5.67
C MET A 12 -4.20 -9.43 -5.83
N THR A 13 -3.08 -8.93 -6.32
CA THR A 13 -2.60 -7.53 -6.32
C THR A 13 -2.60 -6.92 -7.73
N GLY A 14 -2.64 -7.76 -8.77
CA GLY A 14 -2.45 -7.38 -10.16
C GLY A 14 -0.96 -7.27 -10.54
N PRO A 15 -0.61 -7.44 -11.84
CA PRO A 15 0.77 -7.63 -12.28
C PRO A 15 1.70 -6.46 -11.93
N VAL A 16 1.20 -5.23 -12.01
CA VAL A 16 2.00 -4.02 -11.74
C VAL A 16 2.50 -3.95 -10.29
N ILE A 17 1.67 -4.36 -9.33
CA ILE A 17 2.05 -4.30 -7.90
C ILE A 17 2.99 -5.45 -7.56
N ASP A 18 2.73 -6.64 -8.11
CA ASP A 18 3.60 -7.80 -7.89
C ASP A 18 4.99 -7.61 -8.45
N GLU A 19 5.10 -7.13 -9.69
CA GLU A 19 6.39 -6.80 -10.32
C GLU A 19 7.17 -5.79 -9.47
N TRP A 20 6.48 -4.76 -8.95
CA TRP A 20 7.11 -3.76 -8.10
C TRP A 20 7.58 -4.35 -6.76
N LEU A 21 6.76 -5.16 -6.10
CA LEU A 21 7.14 -5.82 -4.84
C LEU A 21 8.31 -6.79 -5.05
N GLN A 22 8.24 -7.64 -6.07
CA GLN A 22 9.32 -8.58 -6.42
C GLN A 22 10.64 -7.86 -6.75
N SER A 23 10.59 -6.69 -7.37
CA SER A 23 11.80 -5.90 -7.67
C SER A 23 12.51 -5.37 -6.42
N ARG A 24 11.81 -5.27 -5.29
CA ARG A 24 12.28 -4.62 -4.06
C ARG A 24 12.69 -5.56 -2.96
N PHE A 25 12.14 -6.76 -2.96
CA PHE A 25 12.27 -7.71 -1.87
C PHE A 25 12.97 -8.98 -2.35
N ASN A 26 13.70 -9.64 -1.46
CA ASN A 26 14.23 -10.95 -1.79
C ASN A 26 13.07 -11.97 -1.92
N GLU A 27 13.39 -13.18 -2.38
CA GLU A 27 12.41 -14.24 -2.64
C GLU A 27 11.58 -14.60 -1.39
N GLU A 28 12.22 -14.72 -0.22
CA GLU A 28 11.54 -15.04 1.05
C GLU A 28 10.54 -13.94 1.46
N GLN A 29 10.95 -12.68 1.36
CA GLN A 29 10.10 -11.52 1.65
C GLN A 29 8.97 -11.39 0.64
N SER A 30 9.24 -11.63 -0.64
CA SER A 30 8.25 -11.60 -1.72
C SER A 30 7.20 -12.69 -1.54
N HIS A 31 7.61 -13.91 -1.15
CA HIS A 31 6.69 -15.00 -0.80
C HIS A 31 5.82 -14.65 0.41
N PHE A 32 6.40 -14.05 1.45
CA PHE A 32 5.63 -13.61 2.62
C PHE A 32 4.58 -12.56 2.23
N LEU A 33 4.96 -11.54 1.46
CA LEU A 33 4.05 -10.48 1.02
C LEU A 33 2.95 -10.99 0.10
N SER A 34 3.24 -11.97 -0.75
CA SER A 34 2.26 -12.64 -1.62
C SER A 34 1.24 -13.48 -0.83
N GLY A 35 1.60 -13.92 0.38
CA GLY A 35 0.74 -14.72 1.26
C GLY A 35 -0.27 -13.92 2.09
N ILE A 36 -0.22 -12.59 2.06
CA ILE A 36 -1.11 -11.70 2.83
C ILE A 36 -2.01 -10.86 1.91
N HIS A 37 -2.98 -10.15 2.52
CA HIS A 37 -3.87 -9.30 1.75
C HIS A 37 -3.08 -8.18 1.02
N PRO A 38 -3.34 -7.91 -0.28
CA PRO A 38 -2.69 -6.89 -1.10
C PRO A 38 -2.47 -5.53 -0.42
N LEU A 39 -3.52 -4.98 0.17
CA LEU A 39 -3.47 -3.69 0.88
C LEU A 39 -2.57 -3.72 2.12
N SER A 40 -2.47 -4.87 2.80
CA SER A 40 -1.54 -5.04 3.91
C SER A 40 -0.11 -5.18 3.42
N ALA A 41 0.12 -5.93 2.33
CA ALA A 41 1.44 -6.05 1.70
C ALA A 41 1.99 -4.68 1.28
N MET A 42 1.18 -3.86 0.62
CA MET A 42 1.57 -2.51 0.23
C MET A 42 1.93 -1.64 1.44
N ALA A 43 1.06 -1.58 2.46
CA ALA A 43 1.35 -0.81 3.67
C ALA A 43 2.67 -1.25 4.33
N MET A 44 2.86 -2.57 4.52
CA MET A 44 4.07 -3.14 5.10
C MET A 44 5.33 -2.84 4.27
N SER A 45 5.22 -2.81 2.94
CA SER A 45 6.35 -2.57 2.06
C SER A 45 6.93 -1.16 2.14
N VAL A 46 6.12 -0.18 2.56
CA VAL A 46 6.50 1.25 2.59
C VAL A 46 6.60 1.84 3.99
N ASP A 47 6.06 1.18 5.01
CA ASP A 47 6.05 1.70 6.39
C ASP A 47 7.30 1.37 7.19
N GLY A 48 8.10 0.39 6.76
CA GLY A 48 9.36 0.03 7.42
C GLY A 48 10.42 1.15 7.38
N SER A 49 11.28 1.21 8.40
CA SER A 49 12.41 2.16 8.47
C SER A 49 13.35 2.01 7.27
N ALA A 50 13.59 0.78 6.82
CA ALA A 50 14.40 0.48 5.64
C ALA A 50 13.87 1.19 4.37
N PHE A 51 12.55 1.26 4.18
CA PHE A 51 11.98 1.99 3.04
C PHE A 51 12.26 3.49 3.17
N ARG A 52 11.97 4.06 4.36
CA ARG A 52 12.15 5.50 4.63
C ARG A 52 13.61 5.94 4.51
N GLU A 53 14.55 5.12 4.96
CA GLU A 53 15.99 5.39 4.92
C GLU A 53 16.59 5.19 3.52
N SER A 54 16.02 4.29 2.71
CA SER A 54 16.52 4.02 1.36
C SER A 54 16.31 5.17 0.36
N GLY A 55 15.43 6.13 0.67
CA GLY A 55 15.02 7.18 -0.26
C GLY A 55 14.27 6.64 -1.49
N ALA A 56 13.85 5.37 -1.46
CA ALA A 56 13.19 4.74 -2.58
C ALA A 56 11.81 5.33 -2.83
N THR A 57 11.43 5.39 -4.11
CA THR A 57 10.14 5.91 -4.55
C THR A 57 9.22 4.78 -5.02
N VAL A 58 7.93 4.98 -4.83
CA VAL A 58 6.83 4.23 -5.40
C VAL A 58 6.43 4.92 -6.71
N PRO A 59 6.47 4.22 -7.85
CA PRO A 59 6.05 4.78 -9.13
C PRO A 59 4.59 5.24 -9.14
N ASP A 60 4.26 6.29 -9.89
CA ASP A 60 2.89 6.83 -9.97
C ASP A 60 1.86 5.78 -10.43
N LEU A 61 2.24 4.88 -11.34
CA LEU A 61 1.37 3.78 -11.79
C LEU A 61 1.05 2.80 -10.65
N VAL A 62 2.01 2.53 -9.76
CA VAL A 62 1.82 1.69 -8.57
C VAL A 62 0.91 2.41 -7.58
N ILE A 63 1.09 3.74 -7.38
CA ILE A 63 0.20 4.56 -6.54
C ILE A 63 -1.24 4.51 -7.06
N GLN A 64 -1.46 4.67 -8.37
CA GLN A 64 -2.79 4.61 -8.97
C GLN A 64 -3.46 3.23 -8.79
N ARG A 65 -2.70 2.15 -9.00
CA ARG A 65 -3.21 0.79 -8.78
C ARG A 65 -3.50 0.52 -7.32
N TRP A 66 -2.66 1.03 -6.43
CA TRP A 66 -2.86 0.92 -5.00
C TRP A 66 -4.12 1.64 -4.54
N LEU A 67 -4.34 2.88 -4.98
CA LEU A 67 -5.56 3.63 -4.70
C LEU A 67 -6.81 2.87 -5.18
N HIS A 68 -6.78 2.33 -6.41
CA HIS A 68 -7.88 1.54 -6.94
C HIS A 68 -8.21 0.30 -6.08
N MET A 69 -7.21 -0.34 -5.49
CA MET A 69 -7.42 -1.43 -4.54
C MET A 69 -8.07 -0.95 -3.24
N CYS A 70 -7.70 0.24 -2.74
CA CYS A 70 -8.31 0.84 -1.54
C CYS A 70 -9.80 1.08 -1.76
N ASP A 71 -10.18 1.70 -2.89
CA ASP A 71 -11.57 1.96 -3.26
C ASP A 71 -12.40 0.67 -3.32
N SER A 72 -11.79 -0.41 -3.81
CA SER A 72 -12.44 -1.71 -3.98
C SER A 72 -12.53 -2.54 -2.70
N ASN A 73 -11.71 -2.24 -1.66
CA ASN A 73 -11.56 -3.08 -0.47
C ASN A 73 -11.62 -2.28 0.84
N ARG A 74 -12.74 -1.60 1.07
CA ARG A 74 -12.98 -0.70 2.21
C ARG A 74 -12.63 -1.26 3.60
N ARG A 75 -12.70 -2.58 3.83
CA ARG A 75 -12.40 -3.18 5.14
C ARG A 75 -10.92 -3.15 5.52
N TYR A 76 -10.03 -3.11 4.52
CA TYR A 76 -8.56 -3.05 4.70
C TYR A 76 -7.97 -1.73 4.22
N ALA A 77 -8.80 -0.87 3.62
CA ALA A 77 -8.42 0.38 2.98
C ALA A 77 -7.82 1.38 3.97
N ASP A 78 -8.43 1.58 5.15
CA ASP A 78 -8.02 2.69 6.03
C ASP A 78 -6.51 2.66 6.39
N GLN A 79 -5.95 1.48 6.69
CA GLN A 79 -4.51 1.36 7.00
C GLN A 79 -3.64 1.61 5.79
N SER A 80 -4.06 1.08 4.65
CA SER A 80 -3.34 1.16 3.40
C SER A 80 -3.36 2.57 2.81
N GLU A 81 -4.50 3.25 2.88
CA GLU A 81 -4.68 4.65 2.50
C GLU A 81 -3.79 5.56 3.35
N HIS A 82 -3.68 5.30 4.65
CA HIS A 82 -2.78 6.05 5.51
C HIS A 82 -1.32 5.93 5.05
N SER A 83 -0.85 4.72 4.73
CA SER A 83 0.50 4.50 4.20
C SER A 83 0.69 5.10 2.81
N LEU A 84 -0.32 5.04 1.93
CA LEU A 84 -0.32 5.66 0.60
C LEU A 84 -0.18 7.18 0.70
N ILE A 85 -0.98 7.83 1.54
CA ILE A 85 -0.88 9.28 1.78
C ILE A 85 0.51 9.64 2.32
N GLY A 86 1.04 8.83 3.25
CA GLY A 86 2.39 8.98 3.76
C GLY A 86 3.47 8.90 2.66
N VAL A 87 3.31 8.00 1.68
CA VAL A 87 4.20 7.90 0.51
C VAL A 87 4.11 9.16 -0.35
N VAL A 88 2.89 9.60 -0.68
CA VAL A 88 2.67 10.78 -1.54
C VAL A 88 3.28 12.02 -0.90
N LEU A 89 3.05 12.25 0.40
CA LEU A 89 3.63 13.37 1.13
C LEU A 89 5.16 13.32 1.16
N ARG A 90 5.76 12.13 1.37
CA ARG A 90 7.23 11.99 1.37
C ARG A 90 7.85 12.26 -0.01
N GLN A 91 7.19 11.84 -1.08
CA GLN A 91 7.74 11.93 -2.44
C GLN A 91 7.49 13.27 -3.11
N LYS A 92 6.27 13.82 -2.93
CA LYS A 92 5.82 15.03 -3.63
C LYS A 92 5.85 16.27 -2.72
N GLY A 93 5.88 16.08 -1.41
CA GLY A 93 6.12 17.16 -0.44
C GLY A 93 4.93 18.09 -0.20
N SER A 94 3.76 17.83 -0.79
CA SER A 94 2.60 18.72 -0.66
C SER A 94 1.27 18.01 -0.52
N TRP A 95 0.32 18.72 0.10
CA TRP A 95 -1.06 18.27 0.24
C TRP A 95 -1.86 18.44 -1.04
N GLU A 96 -1.49 19.36 -1.95
CA GLU A 96 -2.11 19.41 -3.28
C GLU A 96 -1.85 18.10 -4.04
N ALA A 97 -0.65 17.55 -3.94
CA ALA A 97 -0.32 16.27 -4.56
C ALA A 97 -1.13 15.09 -3.97
N VAL A 98 -1.48 15.15 -2.68
CA VAL A 98 -2.39 14.18 -2.06
C VAL A 98 -3.80 14.37 -2.60
N ALA A 99 -4.28 15.61 -2.71
CA ALA A 99 -5.59 15.91 -3.27
C ALA A 99 -5.72 15.42 -4.70
N ASP A 100 -4.71 15.65 -5.55
CA ASP A 100 -4.66 15.16 -6.92
C ASP A 100 -4.75 13.64 -6.99
N VAL A 101 -3.98 12.93 -6.15
CA VAL A 101 -4.00 11.46 -6.10
C VAL A 101 -5.35 10.94 -5.65
N LEU A 102 -5.93 11.51 -4.60
CA LEU A 102 -7.22 11.09 -4.05
C LEU A 102 -8.43 11.64 -4.82
N ASN A 103 -8.21 12.41 -5.89
CA ASN A 103 -9.25 13.13 -6.64
C ASN A 103 -10.16 13.98 -5.72
N LEU A 104 -9.53 14.73 -4.81
CA LEU A 104 -10.17 15.67 -3.89
C LEU A 104 -10.04 17.11 -4.43
N PRO A 105 -10.97 18.02 -4.06
CA PRO A 105 -11.04 19.35 -4.68
C PRO A 105 -9.84 20.25 -4.39
N ASP A 106 -9.23 20.14 -3.20
CA ASP A 106 -8.08 20.94 -2.79
C ASP A 106 -7.29 20.28 -1.64
N GLU A 107 -6.18 20.90 -1.26
CA GLU A 107 -5.33 20.45 -0.15
C GLU A 107 -6.06 20.41 1.20
N ARG A 108 -7.05 21.28 1.41
CA ARG A 108 -7.80 21.33 2.65
C ARG A 108 -8.69 20.10 2.77
N ALA A 109 -9.39 19.73 1.70
CA ALA A 109 -10.17 18.50 1.65
C ALA A 109 -9.30 17.26 1.87
N ALA A 110 -8.07 17.24 1.36
CA ALA A 110 -7.11 16.16 1.62
C ALA A 110 -6.68 16.08 3.09
N GLN A 111 -6.43 17.22 3.74
CA GLN A 111 -6.10 17.27 5.17
C GLN A 111 -7.29 16.83 6.05
N GLU A 112 -8.50 17.30 5.73
CA GLU A 112 -9.74 16.93 6.43
C GLU A 112 -10.00 15.41 6.30
N TYR A 113 -9.90 14.88 5.08
CA TYR A 113 -10.01 13.45 4.81
C TYR A 113 -8.99 12.63 5.62
N TYR A 114 -7.73 13.07 5.64
CA TYR A 114 -6.69 12.40 6.40
C TYR A 114 -6.93 12.46 7.91
N GLY A 115 -7.43 13.59 8.42
CA GLY A 115 -7.85 13.73 9.82
C GLY A 115 -8.91 12.71 10.21
N ASP A 116 -9.96 12.60 9.41
CA ASP A 116 -11.04 11.62 9.59
C ASP A 116 -10.51 10.18 9.53
N LEU A 117 -9.63 9.89 8.58
CA LEU A 117 -8.99 8.59 8.43
C LEU A 117 -8.20 8.20 9.69
N VAL A 118 -7.39 9.11 10.23
CA VAL A 118 -6.62 8.88 11.47
C VAL A 118 -7.56 8.64 12.66
N VAL A 119 -8.70 9.35 12.72
CA VAL A 119 -9.71 9.11 13.75
C VAL A 119 -10.32 7.71 13.60
N ARG A 120 -10.68 7.28 12.39
CA ARG A 120 -11.20 5.92 12.13
C ARG A 120 -10.20 4.85 12.58
N LEU A 121 -8.93 5.00 12.23
CA LEU A 121 -7.86 4.08 12.62
C LEU A 121 -7.64 4.00 14.14
N LYS A 122 -7.84 5.09 14.88
CA LYS A 122 -7.79 5.07 16.35
C LYS A 122 -8.93 4.26 16.97
N HIS A 123 -10.12 4.31 16.38
CA HIS A 123 -11.30 3.59 16.87
C HIS A 123 -11.30 2.11 16.44
N TRP A 124 -10.72 1.82 15.28
CA TRP A 124 -10.59 0.48 14.72
C TRP A 124 -9.13 0.18 14.41
N PRO A 125 -8.29 0.02 15.46
CA PRO A 125 -6.89 -0.28 15.26
C PRO A 125 -6.74 -1.58 14.47
N PRO A 126 -5.62 -1.74 13.75
CA PRO A 126 -5.34 -2.97 13.03
C PRO A 126 -5.57 -4.17 13.93
N ARG A 127 -6.39 -5.13 13.47
CA ARG A 127 -6.25 -6.50 13.96
C ARG A 127 -4.90 -6.98 13.43
N GLY A 128 -3.83 -6.70 14.19
CA GLY A 128 -2.56 -7.35 13.95
C GLY A 128 -2.77 -8.86 13.94
N PRO A 129 -1.89 -9.64 13.30
CA PRO A 129 -1.91 -11.08 13.50
C PRO A 129 -1.90 -11.31 15.00
N SER A 130 -2.93 -12.02 15.51
CA SER A 130 -2.90 -12.52 16.88
C SER A 130 -1.55 -13.19 17.02
N ARG A 131 -0.71 -12.67 17.92
CA ARG A 131 0.59 -13.27 18.24
C ARG A 131 0.33 -14.76 18.48
N LEU A 132 0.77 -15.60 17.54
CA LEU A 132 0.98 -17.02 17.74
C LEU A 132 2.29 -17.19 18.51
#